data_AF-A0A9D4AMK7-F1
#
_entry.id   AF-A0A9D4AMK7-F1
#
_cell.length_a   1.000
_cell.length_b   1.000
_cell.length_c   1.000
_cell.angle_alpha   90.00
_cell.angle_beta   90.00
_cell.angle_gamma   90.00
#
_symmetry.space_group_name_H-M   'P 1'
#
loop_
_entity.id
_entity.type
_entity.pdbx_description
1 polymer ?
#
loop_
_entity_poly.entity_id
_entity_poly.type
_entity_poly.pdbx_seq_one_letter_code
_entity_poly.pdbx_strand_id
1 'polypeptide(L)'
;MAAKTKGKESRQEEGQEQDPVAREITAWTFLSLPQIGSLSEQNIEGVQKKLEEFLNFRQIKTSLKEAVLLDYYVSGFWWAKEMDFTHLQLSGFMAILNFLLENLSTKHITLEDNIKELGRAMAGIGESHSEKSGGLDFFSVDQAKAIISYLKISLFQHYKLYEYLFHKPREELVIGDEQNVVELVKPMDTLFPAPLEEGISYDMYSSFIALPPESEVETEEINQECHPEGLQPETESLDIDPMAGFTIEDVKSVLGQVTTEIIGSLQTEINEKLQMQEEAYTVRIDKLKNT
;
A
#
# COMPACT_ATOMS: atom_id res chain seq x y z
N MET A 1 -2.30 57.75 61.36
CA MET A 1 -0.96 57.43 60.83
C MET A 1 -0.66 56.00 61.22
N ALA A 2 -0.86 55.01 60.32
CA ALA A 2 0.20 54.40 59.48
C ALA A 2 1.39 53.94 60.35
N ALA A 3 1.76 52.66 60.43
CA ALA A 3 2.02 51.74 59.35
C ALA A 3 1.80 50.26 59.72
N LYS A 4 1.58 49.47 58.68
CA LYS A 4 1.17 48.08 58.62
C LYS A 4 2.40 47.22 58.31
N THR A 5 2.83 46.36 59.22
CA THR A 5 3.89 45.36 58.96
C THR A 5 3.23 44.01 58.70
N LYS A 6 3.04 43.68 57.42
CA LYS A 6 2.51 42.39 56.97
C LYS A 6 3.70 41.43 56.81
N GLY A 7 3.67 40.33 57.55
CA GLY A 7 4.65 39.25 57.48
C GLY A 7 4.67 38.57 56.12
N LYS A 8 5.88 38.20 55.71
CA LYS A 8 6.28 37.51 54.48
C LYS A 8 5.50 36.21 54.28
N GLU A 9 4.82 36.12 53.15
CA GLU A 9 4.33 34.89 52.53
C GLU A 9 5.40 34.44 51.53
N SER A 10 6.08 33.32 51.79
CA SER A 10 6.99 32.68 50.85
C SER A 10 6.23 31.61 50.10
N ARG A 11 5.70 31.97 48.92
CA ARG A 11 5.25 31.02 47.91
C ARG A 11 6.25 31.13 46.76
N GLN A 12 7.19 30.19 46.69
CA GLN A 12 8.02 29.98 45.52
C GLN A 12 7.09 29.42 44.44
N GLU A 13 6.73 30.26 43.47
CA GLU A 13 6.35 29.79 42.14
C GLU A 13 7.64 29.51 41.39
N GLU A 14 7.98 28.22 41.26
CA GLU A 14 8.98 27.75 40.30
C GLU A 14 8.41 28.01 38.89
N GLY A 15 8.72 29.17 38.34
CA GLY A 15 8.69 29.38 36.90
C GLY A 15 9.77 28.52 36.29
N GLN A 16 9.39 27.38 35.72
CA GLN A 16 10.24 26.65 34.79
C GLN A 16 10.57 27.57 33.61
N GLU A 17 11.78 28.14 33.63
CA GLU A 17 12.46 28.60 32.42
C GLU A 17 12.57 27.39 31.48
N GLN A 18 11.61 27.30 30.57
CA GLN A 18 11.72 26.39 29.43
C GLN A 18 12.77 26.97 28.48
N ASP A 19 13.82 26.20 28.31
CA ASP A 19 14.95 26.40 27.40
C ASP A 19 14.46 26.84 26.00
N PRO A 20 14.96 27.95 25.42
CA PRO A 20 14.52 28.44 24.10
C PRO A 20 14.68 27.40 22.98
N VAL A 21 15.60 26.45 23.12
CA VAL A 21 15.80 25.34 22.18
C VAL A 21 14.60 24.40 22.12
N ALA A 22 13.86 24.24 23.22
CA ALA A 22 12.69 23.36 23.27
C ALA A 22 11.46 23.95 22.56
N ARG A 23 11.41 25.29 22.38
CA ARG A 23 10.30 25.95 21.68
C ARG A 23 10.39 25.83 20.17
N GLU A 24 11.59 25.76 19.61
CA GLU A 24 11.80 25.79 18.15
C GLU A 24 11.52 24.44 17.48
N ILE A 25 11.64 23.33 18.23
CA ILE A 25 11.37 21.95 17.75
C ILE A 25 9.85 21.66 17.64
N THR A 26 8.98 22.56 18.11
CA THR A 26 7.53 22.27 18.26
C THR A 26 6.69 22.38 16.99
N ALA A 27 7.20 22.97 15.91
CA ALA A 27 6.37 23.21 14.72
C ALA A 27 6.18 21.97 13.83
N TRP A 28 7.09 20.98 13.90
CA TRP A 28 7.13 19.82 12.99
C TRP A 28 7.10 18.50 13.76
N THR A 29 6.11 18.31 14.64
CA THR A 29 6.00 17.08 15.43
C THR A 29 4.98 16.12 14.83
N PHE A 30 5.46 15.09 14.13
CA PHE A 30 4.66 13.94 13.71
C PHE A 30 5.02 12.70 14.54
N LEU A 31 6.27 12.25 14.48
CA LEU A 31 6.81 11.19 15.32
C LEU A 31 7.79 11.77 16.33
N SER A 32 7.61 11.44 17.61
CA SER A 32 8.51 11.86 18.69
C SER A 32 9.88 11.19 18.58
N LEU A 33 10.92 11.81 19.16
CA LEU A 33 12.28 11.25 19.18
C LEU A 33 12.34 9.83 19.76
N PRO A 34 11.63 9.48 20.85
CA PRO A 34 11.57 8.10 21.33
C PRO A 34 10.95 7.12 20.32
N GLN A 35 9.90 7.55 19.61
CA GLN A 35 9.29 6.72 18.56
C GLN A 35 10.28 6.46 17.42
N ILE A 36 11.02 7.48 16.97
CA ILE A 36 12.07 7.33 15.95
C ILE A 36 13.21 6.43 16.42
N GLY A 37 13.66 6.57 17.67
CA GLY A 37 14.65 5.67 18.25
C GLY A 37 14.16 4.22 18.23
N SER A 38 12.91 4.00 18.64
CA SER A 38 12.31 2.68 18.64
C SER A 38 12.16 2.06 17.25
N LEU A 39 11.99 2.87 16.18
CA LEU A 39 11.92 2.40 14.79
C LEU A 39 13.33 2.08 14.25
N SER A 40 14.33 2.86 14.64
CA SER A 40 15.70 2.75 14.13
C SER A 40 16.34 1.41 14.49
N GLU A 41 15.97 0.83 15.63
CA GLU A 41 16.44 -0.46 16.13
C GLU A 41 15.79 -1.70 15.47
N GLN A 42 14.78 -1.50 14.60
CA GLN A 42 13.98 -2.60 14.04
C GLN A 42 14.41 -2.98 12.61
N ASN A 43 14.00 -4.19 12.20
CA ASN A 43 14.01 -4.63 10.80
C ASN A 43 12.77 -4.10 10.05
N ILE A 44 12.63 -4.45 8.76
CA ILE A 44 11.58 -3.92 7.89
C ILE A 44 10.19 -4.24 8.45
N GLU A 45 9.95 -5.49 8.86
CA GLU A 45 8.68 -5.95 9.42
C GLU A 45 8.38 -5.27 10.76
N GLY A 46 9.40 -5.06 11.60
CA GLY A 46 9.28 -4.38 12.88
C GLY A 46 8.97 -2.89 12.74
N VAL A 47 9.58 -2.21 11.76
CA VAL A 47 9.25 -0.82 11.41
C VAL A 47 7.81 -0.73 10.93
N GLN A 48 7.38 -1.62 10.04
CA GLN A 48 6.01 -1.66 9.53
C GLN A 48 4.99 -1.83 10.67
N LYS A 49 5.21 -2.80 11.56
CA LYS A 49 4.32 -3.06 12.69
C LYS A 49 4.25 -1.88 13.67
N LYS A 50 5.39 -1.28 14.02
CA LYS A 50 5.41 -0.11 14.92
C LYS A 50 4.76 1.12 14.29
N LEU A 51 4.95 1.35 12.99
CA LEU A 51 4.27 2.44 12.29
C LEU A 51 2.76 2.21 12.20
N GLU A 52 2.31 0.98 11.97
CA GLU A 52 0.89 0.61 12.06
C GLU A 52 0.31 0.98 13.45
N GLU A 53 1.02 0.66 14.53
CA GLU A 53 0.62 0.99 15.89
C GLU A 53 0.62 2.51 16.15
N PHE A 54 1.67 3.24 15.72
CA PHE A 54 1.79 4.69 15.95
C PHE A 54 0.75 5.50 15.15
N LEU A 55 0.38 5.04 13.96
CA LEU A 55 -0.62 5.67 13.11
C LEU A 55 -2.05 5.21 13.44
N ASN A 56 -2.19 4.22 14.34
CA ASN A 56 -3.46 3.60 14.74
C ASN A 56 -4.25 3.08 13.51
N PHE A 57 -3.54 2.48 12.56
CA PHE A 57 -4.15 1.74 11.45
C PHE A 57 -4.63 0.38 11.96
N ARG A 58 -5.87 0.03 11.66
CA ARG A 58 -6.53 -1.18 12.19
C ARG A 58 -7.01 -2.11 11.10
N GLN A 59 -7.08 -1.62 9.87
CA GLN A 59 -7.74 -2.23 8.75
C GLN A 59 -6.79 -2.35 7.56
N ILE A 60 -5.47 -2.46 7.76
CA ILE A 60 -4.49 -2.54 6.65
C ILE A 60 -4.80 -3.68 5.67
N LYS A 61 -5.38 -4.79 6.13
CA LYS A 61 -5.75 -5.93 5.28
C LYS A 61 -6.99 -5.68 4.40
N THR A 62 -7.86 -4.75 4.79
CA THR A 62 -9.15 -4.51 4.13
C THR A 62 -9.29 -3.10 3.56
N SER A 63 -8.49 -2.16 4.06
CA SER A 63 -8.44 -0.76 3.67
C SER A 63 -7.19 -0.50 2.84
N LEU A 64 -7.38 -0.41 1.52
CA LEU A 64 -6.31 -0.02 0.60
C LEU A 64 -5.75 1.37 0.94
N LYS A 65 -6.54 2.25 1.55
CA LYS A 65 -6.06 3.55 2.04
C LYS A 65 -5.02 3.37 3.13
N GLU A 66 -5.33 2.65 4.20
CA GLU A 66 -4.37 2.44 5.29
C GLU A 66 -3.12 1.71 4.83
N ALA A 67 -3.26 0.72 3.93
CA ALA A 67 -2.13 0.00 3.36
C ALA A 67 -1.18 0.91 2.57
N VAL A 68 -1.71 1.76 1.68
CA VAL A 68 -0.89 2.69 0.89
C VAL A 68 -0.24 3.76 1.78
N LEU A 69 -0.93 4.22 2.82
CA LEU A 69 -0.34 5.18 3.76
C LEU A 69 0.78 4.56 4.58
N LEU A 70 0.61 3.32 5.02
CA LEU A 70 1.66 2.61 5.74
C LEU A 70 2.90 2.44 4.86
N ASP A 71 2.72 2.01 3.61
CA ASP A 71 3.81 1.84 2.65
C ASP A 71 4.55 3.17 2.39
N TYR A 72 3.81 4.27 2.25
CA TYR A 72 4.36 5.62 2.11
C TYR A 72 5.29 6.00 3.28
N TYR A 73 4.85 5.78 4.52
CA TYR A 73 5.65 6.12 5.70
C TYR A 73 6.82 5.17 5.92
N VAL A 74 6.65 3.86 5.67
CA VAL A 74 7.72 2.86 5.79
C VAL A 74 8.82 3.14 4.76
N SER A 75 8.44 3.36 3.50
CA SER A 75 9.37 3.68 2.41
C SER A 75 10.12 4.99 2.67
N GLY A 76 9.43 6.00 3.19
CA GLY A 76 10.03 7.26 3.59
C GLY A 76 11.05 7.08 4.70
N PHE A 77 10.67 6.40 5.78
CA PHE A 77 11.56 6.15 6.91
C PHE A 77 12.84 5.41 6.47
N TRP A 78 12.70 4.36 5.67
CA TRP A 78 13.85 3.59 5.18
C TRP A 78 14.78 4.40 4.29
N TRP A 79 14.22 5.18 3.35
CA TRP A 79 15.03 6.07 2.53
C TRP A 79 15.84 7.05 3.38
N ALA A 80 15.22 7.68 4.39
CA ALA A 80 15.93 8.62 5.25
C ALA A 80 16.98 7.93 6.14
N LYS A 81 16.73 6.68 6.53
CA LYS A 81 17.71 5.85 7.25
C LYS A 81 18.91 5.50 6.37
N GLU A 82 18.70 5.19 5.09
CA GLU A 82 19.77 4.97 4.10
C GLU A 82 20.60 6.23 3.82
N MET A 83 20.02 7.41 4.02
CA MET A 83 20.72 8.70 3.92
C MET A 83 21.47 9.10 5.20
N ASP A 84 21.58 8.20 6.17
CA ASP A 84 22.26 8.41 7.46
C ASP A 84 21.76 9.64 8.23
N PHE A 85 20.45 9.91 8.15
CA PHE A 85 19.85 11.02 8.89
C PHE A 85 19.91 10.77 10.40
N THR A 86 20.24 11.81 11.16
CA THR A 86 20.17 11.75 12.63
C THR A 86 18.73 11.52 13.10
N HIS A 87 18.54 11.08 14.35
CA HIS A 87 17.18 10.89 14.92
C HIS A 87 16.30 12.15 14.82
N LEU A 88 16.90 13.33 14.99
CA LEU A 88 16.22 14.62 14.83
C LEU A 88 15.82 14.86 13.37
N GLN A 89 16.73 14.60 12.43
CA GLN A 89 16.47 14.71 10.99
C GLN A 89 15.43 13.69 10.51
N LEU A 90 15.45 12.46 11.01
CA LEU A 90 14.43 11.45 10.75
C LEU A 90 13.05 11.92 11.22
N SER A 91 12.95 12.43 12.46
CA SER A 91 11.70 13.01 12.98
C SER A 91 11.20 14.16 12.09
N GLY A 92 12.09 15.09 11.74
CA GLY A 92 11.77 16.22 10.86
C GLY A 92 11.33 15.78 9.46
N PHE A 93 12.01 14.80 8.87
CA PHE A 93 11.64 14.28 7.56
C PHE A 93 10.28 13.57 7.58
N MET A 94 10.02 12.75 8.61
CA MET A 94 8.71 12.12 8.79
C MET A 94 7.60 13.16 8.96
N ALA A 95 7.89 14.30 9.61
CA ALA A 95 6.97 15.42 9.70
C ALA A 95 6.73 16.11 8.34
N ILE A 96 7.76 16.25 7.49
CA ILE A 96 7.61 16.74 6.12
C ILE A 96 6.68 15.82 5.32
N LEU A 97 6.87 14.49 5.43
CA LEU A 97 6.02 13.51 4.75
C LEU A 97 4.56 13.64 5.19
N ASN A 98 4.31 13.75 6.50
CA ASN A 98 2.96 13.90 7.04
C ASN A 98 2.34 15.24 6.62
N PHE A 99 3.08 16.34 6.71
CA PHE A 99 2.63 17.67 6.30
C PHE A 99 2.14 17.70 4.85
N LEU A 100 2.93 17.15 3.91
CA LEU A 100 2.57 17.13 2.50
C LEU A 100 1.35 16.24 2.21
N LEU A 101 1.19 15.17 2.99
CA LEU A 101 0.06 14.26 2.87
C LEU A 101 -1.21 14.84 3.50
N GLU A 102 -1.11 15.53 4.64
CA GLU A 102 -2.21 16.26 5.27
C GLU A 102 -2.73 17.37 4.35
N ASN A 103 -1.84 18.12 3.72
CA ASN A 103 -2.16 19.10 2.72
C ASN A 103 -3.03 18.54 1.59
N LEU A 104 -2.69 17.35 1.12
CA LEU A 104 -3.45 16.68 0.09
C LEU A 104 -4.78 16.13 0.62
N SER A 105 -4.78 15.45 1.77
CA SER A 105 -5.93 14.71 2.29
C SER A 105 -6.98 15.57 2.98
N THR A 106 -6.59 16.66 3.63
CA THR A 106 -7.49 17.52 4.43
C THR A 106 -7.78 18.84 3.74
N LYS A 107 -6.76 19.47 3.15
CA LYS A 107 -6.88 20.81 2.54
C LYS A 107 -7.19 20.77 1.05
N HIS A 108 -7.10 19.59 0.41
CA HIS A 108 -7.33 19.39 -1.03
C HIS A 108 -6.51 20.36 -1.91
N ILE A 109 -5.30 20.71 -1.48
CA ILE A 109 -4.49 21.64 -2.27
C ILE A 109 -3.95 20.95 -3.54
N THR A 110 -3.67 21.75 -4.56
CA THR A 110 -3.10 21.24 -5.80
C THR A 110 -1.63 20.86 -5.62
N LEU A 111 -1.09 20.03 -6.53
CA LEU A 111 0.35 19.71 -6.55
C LEU A 111 1.22 20.97 -6.55
N GLU A 112 0.86 21.96 -7.37
CA GLU A 112 1.60 23.23 -7.48
C GLU A 112 1.62 23.97 -6.14
N ASP A 113 0.47 24.06 -5.47
CA ASP A 113 0.37 24.76 -4.19
C ASP A 113 1.05 24.00 -3.06
N ASN A 114 1.03 22.67 -3.08
CA ASN A 114 1.76 21.85 -2.11
C ASN A 114 3.28 22.00 -2.27
N ILE A 115 3.78 22.10 -3.50
CA ILE A 115 5.20 22.41 -3.77
C ILE A 115 5.54 23.81 -3.27
N LYS A 116 4.64 24.80 -3.43
CA LYS A 116 4.86 26.15 -2.87
C LYS A 116 4.88 26.12 -1.33
N GLU A 117 4.03 25.31 -0.70
CA GLU A 117 4.03 25.12 0.76
C GLU A 117 5.32 24.46 1.25
N LEU A 118 5.79 23.42 0.55
CA LEU A 118 7.09 22.82 0.82
C LEU A 118 8.23 23.84 0.69
N GLY A 119 8.22 24.64 -0.38
CA GLY A 119 9.22 25.68 -0.61
C GLY A 119 9.23 26.74 0.49
N ARG A 120 8.07 27.08 1.06
CA ARG A 120 7.97 27.97 2.23
C ARG A 120 8.48 27.30 3.51
N ALA A 121 8.14 26.03 3.73
CA ALA A 121 8.59 25.25 4.88
C ALA A 121 10.11 25.04 4.89
N MET A 122 10.71 24.85 3.72
CA MET A 122 12.15 24.65 3.56
C MET A 122 12.92 25.96 3.34
N ALA A 123 12.25 27.11 3.37
CA ALA A 123 12.92 28.40 3.28
C ALA A 123 13.76 28.64 4.55
N GLY A 124 14.99 29.13 4.37
CA GLY A 124 15.92 29.40 5.47
C GLY A 124 16.87 28.24 5.80
N ILE A 125 16.68 27.04 5.23
CA ILE A 125 17.63 25.93 5.41
C ILE A 125 19.03 26.35 4.93
N GLY A 126 20.01 26.30 5.84
CA GLY A 126 21.41 26.69 5.59
C GLY A 126 21.77 28.13 5.98
N GLU A 127 20.82 28.95 6.43
CA GLU A 127 21.08 30.29 6.97
C GLU A 127 20.98 30.28 8.49
N SER A 128 22.12 30.40 9.20
CA SER A 128 22.18 30.23 10.66
C SER A 128 21.45 31.29 11.50
N HIS A 129 20.84 32.33 10.90
CA HIS A 129 20.23 33.46 11.60
C HIS A 129 19.05 34.11 10.85
N SER A 130 18.27 33.34 10.09
CA SER A 130 17.12 33.90 9.36
C SER A 130 15.88 33.91 10.26
N GLU A 131 15.27 35.08 10.52
CA GLU A 131 13.92 35.18 11.14
C GLU A 131 12.82 34.47 10.34
N LYS A 132 13.15 34.00 9.13
CA LYS A 132 12.29 33.26 8.20
C LYS A 132 12.55 31.75 8.19
N SER A 133 13.26 31.22 9.19
CA SER A 133 13.42 29.78 9.34
C SER A 133 12.05 29.09 9.46
N GLY A 134 11.81 28.10 8.61
CA GLY A 134 10.65 27.22 8.71
C GLY A 134 10.75 26.16 9.81
N GLY A 135 11.77 26.21 10.68
CA GLY A 135 12.01 25.23 11.74
C GLY A 135 12.67 23.93 11.26
N LEU A 136 13.29 23.94 10.09
CA LEU A 136 13.98 22.79 9.46
C LEU A 136 15.50 23.00 9.33
N ASP A 137 16.06 23.91 10.13
CA ASP A 137 17.46 24.38 10.02
C ASP A 137 18.49 23.31 10.37
N PHE A 138 18.04 22.19 10.94
CA PHE A 138 18.85 21.03 11.24
C PHE A 138 19.18 20.18 9.99
N PHE A 139 18.59 20.48 8.82
CA PHE A 139 19.02 19.90 7.55
C PHE A 139 20.11 20.75 6.89
N SER A 140 21.05 20.10 6.22
CA SER A 140 21.97 20.79 5.30
C SER A 140 21.29 21.10 3.97
N VAL A 141 21.86 22.01 3.19
CA VAL A 141 21.39 22.34 1.83
C VAL A 141 21.38 21.09 0.93
N ASP A 142 22.35 20.19 1.08
CA ASP A 142 22.40 18.97 0.26
C ASP A 142 21.40 17.92 0.73
N GLN A 143 21.15 17.81 2.03
CA GLN A 143 20.06 16.97 2.56
C GLN A 143 18.69 17.49 2.10
N ALA A 144 18.48 18.81 2.09
CA ALA A 144 17.26 19.43 1.55
C ALA A 144 17.06 19.11 0.05
N LYS A 145 18.12 19.17 -0.76
CA LYS A 145 18.04 18.75 -2.18
C LYS A 145 17.69 17.26 -2.31
N ALA A 146 18.29 16.41 -1.49
CA ALA A 146 18.00 14.97 -1.50
C ALA A 146 16.54 14.69 -1.12
N ILE A 147 16.00 15.38 -0.10
CA ILE A 147 14.59 15.32 0.31
C ILE A 147 13.68 15.72 -0.86
N ILE A 148 13.94 16.86 -1.51
CA ILE A 148 13.15 17.31 -2.67
C ILE A 148 13.20 16.28 -3.79
N SER A 149 14.38 15.70 -4.07
CA SER A 149 14.53 14.66 -5.08
C SER A 149 13.72 13.41 -4.76
N TYR A 150 13.73 12.96 -3.50
CA TYR A 150 12.93 11.84 -3.03
C TYR A 150 11.43 12.13 -3.19
N LEU A 151 10.96 13.27 -2.71
CA LEU A 151 9.55 13.68 -2.80
C LEU A 151 9.05 13.77 -4.25
N LYS A 152 9.95 14.16 -5.17
CA LYS A 152 9.64 14.21 -6.60
C LYS A 152 9.29 12.84 -7.16
N ILE A 153 10.06 11.80 -6.82
CA ILE A 153 9.85 10.43 -7.32
C ILE A 153 8.82 9.63 -6.52
N SER A 154 8.54 10.03 -5.27
CA SER A 154 7.54 9.40 -4.40
C SER A 154 6.19 10.11 -4.51
N LEU A 155 5.91 11.07 -3.62
CA LEU A 155 4.59 11.69 -3.49
C LEU A 155 4.17 12.48 -4.75
N PHE A 156 5.05 13.32 -5.28
CA PHE A 156 4.68 14.26 -6.35
C PHE A 156 4.44 13.58 -7.70
N GLN A 157 5.22 12.55 -8.03
CA GLN A 157 4.99 11.74 -9.23
C GLN A 157 3.62 11.05 -9.19
N HIS A 158 3.18 10.61 -8.01
CA HIS A 158 1.94 9.86 -7.83
C HIS A 158 0.79 10.71 -7.26
N TYR A 159 0.90 12.04 -7.32
CA TYR A 159 -0.02 12.96 -6.62
C TYR A 159 -1.49 12.73 -6.96
N LYS A 160 -1.80 12.47 -8.23
CA LYS A 160 -3.16 12.16 -8.68
C LYS A 160 -3.69 10.86 -8.09
N LEU A 161 -2.86 9.82 -7.95
CA LEU A 161 -3.27 8.56 -7.33
C LEU A 161 -3.65 8.77 -5.85
N TYR A 162 -2.87 9.57 -5.13
CA TYR A 162 -3.23 9.94 -3.76
C TYR A 162 -4.50 10.82 -3.72
N GLU A 163 -4.70 11.77 -4.64
CA GLU A 163 -5.98 12.50 -4.75
C GLU A 163 -7.17 11.53 -4.93
N TYR A 164 -7.04 10.53 -5.82
CA TYR A 164 -8.07 9.50 -6.01
C TYR A 164 -8.28 8.68 -4.72
N LEU A 165 -7.20 8.30 -4.04
CA LEU A 165 -7.24 7.52 -2.80
C LEU A 165 -8.05 8.21 -1.69
N PHE A 166 -7.93 9.53 -1.57
CA PHE A 166 -8.59 10.29 -0.51
C PHE A 166 -10.01 10.73 -0.86
N HIS A 167 -10.29 11.04 -2.12
CA HIS A 167 -11.46 11.85 -2.48
C HIS A 167 -12.47 11.16 -3.38
N LYS A 168 -12.14 9.99 -3.92
CA LYS A 168 -13.03 9.29 -4.86
C LYS A 168 -13.61 8.05 -4.18
N PRO A 169 -14.94 7.92 -4.10
CA PRO A 169 -15.53 6.68 -3.64
C PRO A 169 -15.10 5.57 -4.59
N ARG A 170 -14.49 4.53 -4.06
CA ARG A 170 -14.20 3.33 -4.83
C ARG A 170 -15.49 2.51 -4.88
N GLU A 171 -15.89 2.12 -6.08
CA GLU A 171 -16.87 1.05 -6.24
C GLU A 171 -16.22 -0.22 -5.69
N GLU A 172 -16.60 -0.60 -4.47
CA GLU A 172 -16.29 -1.90 -3.92
C GLU A 172 -17.08 -2.90 -4.76
N LEU A 173 -16.38 -3.57 -5.68
CA LEU A 173 -16.92 -4.76 -6.33
C LEU A 173 -17.09 -5.81 -5.24
N VAL A 174 -18.26 -5.81 -4.61
CA VAL A 174 -18.72 -6.91 -3.77
C VAL A 174 -18.91 -8.09 -4.73
N ILE A 175 -17.85 -8.86 -4.94
CA ILE A 175 -17.99 -10.20 -5.49
C ILE A 175 -18.71 -10.97 -4.39
N GLY A 176 -20.04 -11.04 -4.51
CA GLY A 176 -20.85 -11.83 -3.61
C GLY A 176 -20.32 -13.26 -3.60
N ASP A 177 -20.22 -13.83 -2.41
CA ASP A 177 -19.76 -15.21 -2.16
C ASP A 177 -20.68 -16.29 -2.78
N GLU A 178 -21.62 -15.87 -3.64
CA GLU A 178 -22.61 -16.71 -4.31
C GLU A 178 -21.96 -17.70 -5.31
N GLN A 179 -20.69 -17.49 -5.66
CA GLN A 179 -19.91 -18.37 -6.55
C GLN A 179 -18.92 -19.29 -5.82
N ASN A 180 -18.86 -19.23 -4.48
CA ASN A 180 -18.15 -20.21 -3.65
C ASN A 180 -19.09 -21.33 -3.17
N VAL A 181 -20.05 -21.74 -4.00
CA VAL A 181 -20.63 -23.08 -3.86
C VAL A 181 -19.59 -24.07 -4.39
N VAL A 182 -18.54 -24.29 -3.60
CA VAL A 182 -17.68 -25.46 -3.76
C VAL A 182 -18.60 -26.64 -3.49
N GLU A 183 -18.98 -27.36 -4.53
CA GLU A 183 -19.70 -28.62 -4.40
C GLU A 183 -18.84 -29.56 -3.56
N LEU A 184 -19.16 -29.64 -2.26
CA LEU A 184 -18.45 -30.50 -1.34
C LEU A 184 -18.69 -31.94 -1.81
N VAL A 185 -17.65 -32.59 -2.32
CA VAL A 185 -17.68 -34.02 -2.63
C VAL A 185 -18.24 -34.73 -1.39
N LYS A 186 -19.35 -35.44 -1.56
CA LYS A 186 -19.99 -36.18 -0.47
C LYS A 186 -18.92 -37.03 0.22
N PRO A 187 -18.81 -36.99 1.57
CA PRO A 187 -17.81 -37.76 2.29
C PRO A 187 -17.93 -39.24 1.92
N MET A 188 -16.79 -39.90 1.76
CA MET A 188 -16.66 -41.29 1.28
C MET A 188 -17.28 -42.35 2.23
N ASP A 189 -17.91 -41.90 3.33
CA ASP A 189 -18.59 -42.75 4.32
C ASP A 189 -19.82 -43.48 3.76
N THR A 190 -20.31 -43.08 2.59
CA THR A 190 -21.32 -43.85 1.86
C THR A 190 -20.64 -44.72 0.80
N LEU A 191 -20.53 -46.02 1.10
CA LEU A 191 -19.96 -47.04 0.19
C LEU A 191 -20.69 -47.15 -1.17
N PHE A 192 -21.90 -46.59 -1.28
CA PHE A 192 -22.70 -46.61 -2.49
C PHE A 192 -23.44 -45.27 -2.70
N PRO A 193 -23.57 -44.81 -3.95
CA PRO A 193 -24.36 -43.61 -4.27
C PRO A 193 -25.85 -43.84 -3.99
N ALA A 194 -26.62 -42.74 -3.91
CA ALA A 194 -28.05 -42.85 -3.62
C ALA A 194 -28.77 -43.63 -4.74
N PRO A 195 -29.78 -44.47 -4.44
CA PRO A 195 -30.42 -45.37 -5.41
C PRO A 195 -30.96 -44.70 -6.69
N LEU A 196 -31.34 -43.41 -6.62
CA LEU A 196 -31.84 -42.65 -7.77
C LEU A 196 -30.73 -42.13 -8.69
N GLU A 197 -29.47 -42.20 -8.26
CA GLU A 197 -28.30 -41.68 -8.96
C GLU A 197 -27.76 -42.69 -10.00
N GLU A 198 -27.90 -44.00 -9.74
CA GLU A 198 -27.43 -45.06 -10.65
C GLU A 198 -28.53 -45.71 -11.52
N GLY A 199 -29.81 -45.36 -11.32
CA GLY A 199 -30.90 -45.91 -12.12
C GLY A 199 -31.10 -47.43 -11.97
N ILE A 200 -30.76 -47.98 -10.80
CA ILE A 200 -30.92 -49.41 -10.49
C ILE A 200 -32.38 -49.75 -10.11
N SER A 201 -32.78 -50.98 -10.40
CA SER A 201 -34.11 -51.46 -10.03
C SER A 201 -34.23 -51.72 -8.52
N TYR A 202 -35.43 -51.56 -7.98
CA TYR A 202 -35.68 -51.60 -6.53
C TYR A 202 -35.32 -52.94 -5.87
N ASP A 203 -35.51 -54.04 -6.60
CA ASP A 203 -35.11 -55.39 -6.19
C ASP A 203 -33.59 -55.51 -5.99
N MET A 204 -32.79 -54.96 -6.92
CA MET A 204 -31.33 -54.95 -6.82
C MET A 204 -30.86 -54.12 -5.60
N TYR A 205 -31.44 -52.92 -5.41
CA TYR A 205 -31.11 -52.06 -4.28
C TYR A 205 -31.39 -52.72 -2.92
N SER A 206 -32.55 -53.36 -2.79
CA SER A 206 -33.00 -53.96 -1.53
C SER A 206 -32.16 -55.19 -1.14
N SER A 207 -31.68 -55.96 -2.12
CA SER A 207 -30.94 -57.19 -1.85
C SER A 207 -29.47 -56.98 -1.50
N PHE A 208 -28.82 -55.96 -2.08
CA PHE A 208 -27.36 -55.83 -2.01
C PHE A 208 -26.85 -54.52 -1.39
N ILE A 209 -27.69 -53.48 -1.28
CA ILE A 209 -27.26 -52.14 -0.86
C ILE A 209 -27.91 -51.71 0.46
N ALA A 210 -29.20 -52.01 0.66
CA ALA A 210 -29.93 -51.64 1.87
C ALA A 210 -29.71 -52.58 3.07
N LEU A 211 -28.74 -53.49 3.02
CA LEU A 211 -28.50 -54.43 4.12
C LEU A 211 -28.01 -53.65 5.37
N PRO A 212 -28.58 -53.87 6.57
CA PRO A 212 -28.05 -53.25 7.78
C PRO A 212 -26.64 -53.78 8.06
N PRO A 213 -25.71 -52.97 8.60
CA PRO A 213 -24.42 -53.49 9.03
C PRO A 213 -24.65 -54.51 10.15
N GLU A 214 -24.22 -55.77 9.93
CA GLU A 214 -24.13 -56.75 11.01
C GLU A 214 -23.15 -56.22 12.07
N SER A 215 -23.64 -56.21 13.31
CA SER A 215 -22.89 -55.83 14.48
C SER A 215 -21.84 -56.89 14.81
N GLU A 216 -20.56 -56.56 14.69
CA GLU A 216 -19.50 -57.26 15.42
C GLU A 216 -18.73 -56.26 16.29
N VAL A 217 -18.82 -56.48 17.60
CA VAL A 217 -18.16 -55.74 18.67
C VAL A 217 -17.19 -56.71 19.36
N GLU A 218 -15.94 -56.24 19.51
CA GLU A 218 -14.88 -56.69 20.46
C GLU A 218 -14.22 -58.07 20.18
N THR A 219 -12.91 -58.30 20.34
CA THR A 219 -11.75 -57.60 20.95
C THR A 219 -10.48 -58.41 20.61
N GLU A 220 -9.33 -57.75 20.47
CA GLU A 220 -8.12 -57.94 21.29
C GLU A 220 -6.86 -57.42 20.58
N GLU A 221 -6.11 -56.60 21.32
CA GLU A 221 -4.75 -56.12 21.06
C GLU A 221 -3.76 -57.29 20.98
N ILE A 222 -2.71 -57.18 20.16
CA ILE A 222 -1.31 -57.49 20.53
C ILE A 222 -0.36 -56.70 19.61
N ASN A 223 0.69 -56.19 20.26
CA ASN A 223 1.73 -55.25 19.83
C ASN A 223 2.79 -55.78 18.84
N GLN A 224 3.48 -54.81 18.20
CA GLN A 224 4.85 -54.84 17.63
C GLN A 224 5.06 -55.73 16.39
N GLU A 225 5.65 -55.26 15.30
CA GLU A 225 6.90 -54.51 15.20
C GLU A 225 6.99 -53.82 13.81
N CYS A 226 7.53 -52.61 13.77
CA CYS A 226 7.68 -51.81 12.56
C CYS A 226 9.02 -52.15 11.88
N HIS A 227 9.00 -52.58 10.61
CA HIS A 227 10.07 -52.27 9.65
C HIS A 227 9.56 -52.44 8.19
N PRO A 228 10.07 -51.63 7.24
CA PRO A 228 9.41 -51.31 5.98
C PRO A 228 9.96 -52.13 4.82
N GLU A 229 9.14 -52.43 3.82
CA GLU A 229 9.58 -52.51 2.42
C GLU A 229 8.40 -52.74 1.48
N GLY A 230 8.36 -51.96 0.39
CA GLY A 230 7.52 -52.26 -0.78
C GLY A 230 6.58 -51.15 -1.21
N LEU A 231 7.09 -49.97 -1.55
CA LEU A 231 6.39 -49.09 -2.50
C LEU A 231 6.24 -49.82 -3.83
N GLN A 232 5.00 -50.01 -4.28
CA GLN A 232 4.69 -50.20 -5.69
C GLN A 232 3.93 -48.98 -6.21
N PRO A 233 4.17 -48.59 -7.47
CA PRO A 233 4.09 -47.20 -7.87
C PRO A 233 2.66 -46.77 -8.19
N GLU A 234 2.37 -45.54 -7.79
CA GLU A 234 1.20 -44.79 -8.21
C GLU A 234 1.18 -44.71 -9.74
N THR A 235 0.01 -44.96 -10.32
CA THR A 235 -0.21 -44.78 -11.74
C THR A 235 -0.22 -43.28 -11.99
N GLU A 236 0.80 -42.76 -12.67
CA GLU A 236 0.90 -41.36 -13.07
C GLU A 236 -0.34 -40.95 -13.87
N SER A 237 -1.27 -40.25 -13.21
CA SER A 237 -2.18 -39.36 -13.90
C SER A 237 -1.35 -38.18 -14.39
N LEU A 238 -1.07 -38.13 -15.68
CA LEU A 238 -0.47 -36.98 -16.34
C LEU A 238 -1.43 -35.79 -16.18
N ASP A 239 -1.19 -34.95 -15.18
CA ASP A 239 -1.63 -33.56 -15.19
C ASP A 239 -0.91 -32.88 -16.36
N ILE A 240 -1.54 -32.89 -17.52
CA ILE A 240 -1.07 -32.15 -18.68
C ILE A 240 -1.30 -30.68 -18.33
N ASP A 241 -0.22 -29.97 -18.03
CA ASP A 241 -0.23 -28.53 -17.83
C ASP A 241 -0.96 -27.86 -19.03
N PRO A 242 -2.10 -27.17 -18.82
CA PRO A 242 -2.84 -26.51 -19.88
C PRO A 242 -2.03 -25.40 -20.58
N MET A 243 -0.87 -25.01 -20.03
CA MET A 243 0.08 -24.07 -20.63
C MET A 243 1.20 -24.74 -21.43
N ALA A 244 1.30 -26.07 -21.45
CA ALA A 244 2.38 -26.80 -22.15
C ALA A 244 2.38 -26.62 -23.68
N GLY A 245 1.33 -26.01 -24.25
CA GLY A 245 1.21 -25.69 -25.67
C GLY A 245 1.58 -24.25 -26.06
N PHE A 246 1.76 -23.34 -25.08
CA PHE A 246 2.07 -21.94 -25.36
C PHE A 246 3.55 -21.66 -25.12
N THR A 247 4.24 -21.29 -26.19
CA THR A 247 5.63 -20.88 -26.13
C THR A 247 5.74 -19.39 -25.84
N ILE A 248 6.89 -18.96 -25.32
CA ILE A 248 7.14 -17.53 -25.09
C ILE A 248 7.15 -16.73 -26.41
N GLU A 249 7.40 -17.41 -27.53
CA GLU A 249 7.29 -16.88 -28.88
C GLU A 249 5.84 -16.53 -29.24
N ASP A 250 4.86 -17.34 -28.81
CA ASP A 250 3.44 -17.07 -29.05
C ASP A 250 2.99 -15.77 -28.36
N VAL A 251 3.40 -15.59 -27.09
CA VAL A 251 3.12 -14.37 -26.32
C VAL A 251 3.79 -13.15 -26.95
N LYS A 252 5.05 -13.28 -27.38
CA LYS A 252 5.78 -12.20 -28.06
C LYS A 252 5.14 -11.83 -29.39
N SER A 253 4.65 -12.82 -30.14
CA SER A 253 3.96 -12.61 -31.41
C SER A 253 2.66 -11.83 -31.23
N VAL A 254 1.81 -12.27 -30.30
CA VAL A 254 0.54 -11.59 -29.97
C VAL A 254 0.80 -10.18 -29.48
N LEU A 255 1.76 -9.99 -28.57
CA LEU A 255 2.13 -8.66 -28.08
C LEU A 255 2.67 -7.75 -29.18
N GLY A 256 3.51 -8.29 -30.06
CA GLY A 256 4.07 -7.56 -31.21
C GLY A 256 2.98 -7.13 -32.19
N GLN A 257 2.02 -8.00 -32.46
CA GLN A 257 0.87 -7.71 -33.33
C GLN A 257 0.01 -6.58 -32.74
N VAL A 258 -0.39 -6.70 -31.47
CA VAL A 258 -1.19 -5.69 -30.78
C VAL A 258 -0.47 -4.34 -30.72
N THR A 259 0.83 -4.37 -30.43
CA THR A 259 1.64 -3.14 -30.36
C THR A 259 1.74 -2.46 -31.73
N THR A 260 1.93 -3.23 -32.80
CA THR A 260 2.02 -2.70 -34.17
C THR A 260 0.69 -2.10 -34.62
N GLU A 261 -0.44 -2.72 -34.26
CA GLU A 261 -1.77 -2.22 -34.56
C GLU A 261 -2.10 -0.91 -33.82
N ILE A 262 -1.82 -0.85 -32.52
CA ILE A 262 -2.06 0.35 -31.71
C ILE A 262 -1.14 1.51 -32.16
N ILE A 263 0.15 1.26 -32.37
CA ILE A 263 1.09 2.28 -32.83
C ILE A 263 0.73 2.76 -34.24
N GLY A 264 0.36 1.82 -35.13
CA GLY A 264 -0.07 2.14 -36.49
C GLY A 264 -1.30 3.03 -36.53
N SER A 265 -2.34 2.68 -35.75
CA SER A 265 -3.57 3.47 -35.66
C SER A 265 -3.32 4.88 -35.08
N LEU A 266 -2.50 4.98 -34.03
CA LEU A 266 -2.12 6.27 -33.45
C LEU A 266 -1.34 7.13 -34.46
N GLN A 267 -0.42 6.54 -35.21
CA GLN A 267 0.36 7.25 -36.23
C GLN A 267 -0.55 7.78 -37.35
N THR A 268 -1.54 7.00 -37.78
CA THR A 268 -2.54 7.47 -38.76
C THR A 268 -3.41 8.60 -38.21
N GLU A 269 -3.85 8.52 -36.95
CA GLU A 269 -4.67 9.57 -36.33
C GLU A 269 -3.89 10.89 -36.20
N ILE A 270 -2.63 10.83 -35.79
CA ILE A 270 -1.75 12.01 -35.69
C ILE A 270 -1.58 12.67 -37.06
N ASN A 271 -1.32 11.87 -38.11
CA ASN A 271 -1.14 12.40 -39.46
C ASN A 271 -2.43 13.05 -40.00
N GLU A 272 -3.58 12.44 -39.75
CA GLU A 272 -4.88 12.98 -40.16
C GLU A 272 -5.18 14.31 -39.42
N LYS A 273 -4.94 14.36 -38.11
CA LYS A 273 -5.09 15.58 -37.30
C LYS A 273 -4.16 16.69 -37.77
N LEU A 274 -2.91 16.36 -38.11
CA LEU A 274 -1.95 17.32 -38.63
C LEU A 274 -2.41 17.89 -39.97
N GLN A 275 -2.90 17.04 -40.88
CA GLN A 275 -3.42 17.47 -42.17
C GLN A 275 -4.65 18.38 -42.02
N MET A 276 -5.62 18.01 -41.17
CA MET A 276 -6.78 18.86 -40.88
C MET A 276 -6.37 20.24 -40.35
N GLN A 277 -5.32 20.29 -39.52
CA GLN A 277 -4.83 21.54 -38.96
C GLN A 277 -4.12 22.39 -40.03
N GLU A 278 -3.34 21.77 -40.92
CA GLU A 278 -2.68 22.43 -42.06
C GLU A 278 -3.71 23.02 -43.03
N GLU A 279 -4.76 22.28 -43.38
CA GLU A 279 -5.86 22.77 -44.21
C GLU A 279 -6.59 23.94 -43.53
N ALA A 280 -6.85 23.85 -42.22
CA ALA A 280 -7.48 24.93 -41.47
C ALA A 280 -6.64 26.22 -41.45
N TYR A 281 -5.31 26.12 -41.31
CA TYR A 281 -4.42 27.28 -41.40
C TYR A 281 -4.33 27.82 -42.82
N THR A 282 -4.28 26.95 -43.83
CA THR A 282 -4.25 27.34 -45.24
C THR A 282 -5.48 28.17 -45.61
N VAL A 283 -6.67 27.72 -45.21
CA VAL A 283 -7.93 28.46 -45.41
C VAL A 283 -7.91 29.83 -44.70
N ARG A 284 -7.33 29.92 -43.50
CA ARG A 284 -7.19 31.20 -42.79
C ARG A 284 -6.22 32.15 -43.49
N ILE A 285 -5.10 31.64 -44.00
CA ILE A 285 -4.11 32.42 -44.76
C ILE A 285 -4.72 32.95 -46.06
N ASP A 286 -5.47 32.13 -46.80
CA ASP A 286 -6.11 32.55 -48.04
C ASP A 286 -7.19 33.61 -47.82
N LYS A 287 -7.95 33.52 -46.72
CA LYS A 287 -8.88 34.59 -46.31
C LYS A 287 -8.16 35.91 -46.06
N LEU A 288 -7.00 35.88 -45.42
CA LEU A 288 -6.18 37.07 -45.15
C LEU A 288 -5.55 37.66 -46.42
N LYS A 289 -5.21 36.82 -47.42
CA LYS A 289 -4.66 37.28 -48.70
C LYS A 289 -5.71 37.88 -49.65
N ASN A 290 -6.96 37.47 -49.52
CA ASN A 290 -8.09 37.94 -50.34
C ASN A 290 -8.85 39.12 -49.72
N THR A 291 -8.34 39.71 -48.63
CA THR A 291 -8.83 40.95 -48.01
C THR A 291 -7.87 42.08 -48.32
#